data_AF-X1SRB6-F1
#
_entry.id   AF-X1SRB6-F1
#
_cell.length_a   1.000
_cell.length_b   1.000
_cell.length_c   1.000
_cell.angle_alpha   90.00
_cell.angle_beta   90.00
_cell.angle_gamma   90.00
#
_symmetry.space_group_name_H-M   'P 1'
#
loop_
_entity.id
_entity.type
_entity.pdbx_description
1 polymer ?
#
loop_
_entity_poly.entity_id
_entity_poly.type
_entity_poly.pdbx_seq_one_letter_code
_entity_poly.pdbx_strand_id
1 'polypeptide(L)'
;MNLRKKIIFLGLISIFIITAMAMFSFASEEKDYINRALKLIDKEKYNEAVKELEEGLMVVRSKADLEFVNVVFTDEEAWEFGMYNLRENATFAQGETFFMYGEARNYTIKEIKKDLYEIYLKEDMYILDKNNNVLFKQEDFLDYHITSHSKNLDLFITNTLTQTSPFPVGDYKFLLVLKDVFPMDSELVVHLHTLLGTENGSVCGGHVMQA
;
A
#
# COMPACT_ATOMS: atom_id res chain seq x y z
N MET A 1 31.04 44.17 10.36
CA MET A 1 29.77 43.70 9.76
C MET A 1 28.61 44.58 10.25
N ASN A 2 27.84 45.18 9.34
CA ASN A 2 26.82 46.19 9.71
C ASN A 2 25.61 45.53 10.42
N LEU A 3 24.88 46.25 11.28
CA LEU A 3 23.87 45.70 12.19
C LEU A 3 22.82 44.80 11.48
N ARG A 4 22.40 45.21 10.28
CA ARG A 4 21.50 44.44 9.42
C ARG A 4 22.05 43.06 9.02
N LYS A 5 23.35 42.95 8.74
CA LYS A 5 24.00 41.67 8.41
C LYS A 5 24.13 40.75 9.65
N LYS A 6 24.30 41.32 10.85
CA LYS A 6 24.29 40.53 12.10
C LYS A 6 22.92 39.93 12.39
N ILE A 7 21.84 40.69 12.20
CA ILE A 7 20.46 40.20 12.39
C ILE A 7 20.12 39.08 11.40
N ILE A 8 20.49 39.24 10.12
CA ILE A 8 20.28 38.20 9.10
C ILE A 8 21.08 36.92 9.44
N PHE A 9 22.33 37.06 9.87
CA PHE A 9 23.17 35.93 10.23
C PHE A 9 22.65 35.19 11.47
N LEU A 10 22.17 35.92 12.49
CA LEU A 10 21.57 35.32 13.68
C LEU A 10 20.27 34.59 13.35
N GLY A 11 19.43 35.15 12.46
CA GLY A 11 18.20 34.51 12.00
C GLY A 11 18.46 33.18 11.28
N LEU A 12 19.48 33.13 10.42
CA LEU A 12 19.88 31.92 9.71
C LEU A 12 20.41 30.83 10.67
N ILE A 13 21.18 31.20 11.69
CA ILE A 13 21.63 30.27 12.73
C ILE A 13 20.44 29.71 13.52
N SER A 14 19.49 30.55 13.91
CA SER A 14 18.29 30.11 14.63
C SER A 14 17.43 29.16 13.81
N ILE A 15 17.23 29.45 12.52
CA ILE A 15 16.52 28.55 11.60
C ILE A 15 17.26 27.20 11.50
N PHE A 16 18.58 27.21 11.34
CA PHE A 16 19.37 25.98 11.26
C PHE A 16 19.29 25.13 12.54
N ILE A 17 19.32 25.75 13.72
CA ILE A 17 19.17 25.05 15.01
C ILE A 17 17.78 24.42 15.15
N ILE A 18 16.71 25.15 14.77
CA ILE A 18 15.34 24.63 14.82
C ILE A 18 15.16 23.45 13.85
N THR A 19 15.73 23.54 12.65
CA THR A 19 15.64 22.48 11.64
C THR A 19 16.43 21.24 12.08
N ALA A 20 17.59 21.42 12.73
CA ALA A 20 18.37 20.33 13.29
C ALA A 20 17.65 19.63 14.46
N MET A 21 17.05 20.38 15.40
CA MET A 21 16.31 19.77 16.52
C MET A 21 15.07 18.99 16.06
N ALA A 22 14.36 19.45 15.04
CA ALA A 22 13.25 18.70 14.45
C ALA A 22 13.73 17.36 13.88
N MET A 23 14.85 17.35 13.14
CA MET A 23 15.42 16.11 12.59
C MET A 23 15.91 15.12 13.67
N PHE A 24 16.39 15.60 14.82
CA PHE A 24 16.79 14.72 15.94
C PHE A 24 15.62 14.09 16.68
N SER A 25 14.52 14.84 16.89
CA SER A 25 13.35 14.33 17.62
C SER A 25 12.70 13.15 16.91
N PHE A 26 12.65 13.18 15.58
CA PHE A 26 12.07 12.09 14.80
C PHE A 26 12.92 10.83 14.74
N ALA A 27 14.25 10.91 14.87
CA ALA A 27 15.13 9.73 14.80
C ALA A 27 15.35 9.04 16.17
N SER A 28 15.01 9.74 17.27
CA SER A 28 15.05 9.16 18.61
C SER A 28 13.85 8.26 18.89
N GLU A 29 12.67 8.59 18.37
CA GLU A 29 11.42 7.92 18.75
C GLU A 29 11.41 6.41 18.41
N GLU A 30 11.72 6.00 17.17
CA GLU A 30 11.75 4.57 16.81
C GLU A 30 12.82 3.78 17.58
N LYS A 31 14.00 4.37 17.77
CA LYS A 31 15.11 3.72 18.47
C LYS A 31 14.79 3.56 19.96
N ASP A 32 14.03 4.49 20.53
CA ASP A 32 13.64 4.42 21.93
C ASP A 32 12.68 3.25 22.20
N TYR A 33 11.69 3.02 21.33
CA TYR A 33 10.81 1.84 21.41
C TYR A 33 11.62 0.54 21.35
N ILE A 34 12.51 0.40 20.37
CA ILE A 34 13.36 -0.79 20.20
C ILE A 34 14.26 -1.00 21.43
N ASN A 35 14.90 0.05 21.94
CA ASN A 35 15.75 -0.04 23.12
C ASN A 35 14.99 -0.40 24.40
N ARG A 36 13.73 0.05 24.55
CA ARG A 36 12.86 -0.37 25.66
C ARG A 36 12.47 -1.83 25.53
N ALA A 37 12.09 -2.28 24.34
CA ALA A 37 11.79 -3.69 24.07
C ALA A 37 12.96 -4.61 24.41
N LEU A 38 14.19 -4.26 24.01
CA LEU A 38 15.40 -5.02 24.35
C LEU A 38 15.58 -5.19 25.88
N LYS A 39 15.44 -4.11 26.65
CA LYS A 39 15.52 -4.16 28.11
C LYS A 39 14.42 -5.01 28.76
N LEU A 40 13.26 -5.13 28.11
CA LEU A 40 12.16 -5.97 28.58
C LEU A 40 12.43 -7.44 28.26
N ILE A 41 13.00 -7.73 27.08
CA ILE A 41 13.44 -9.08 26.68
C ILE A 41 14.50 -9.61 27.65
N ASP A 42 15.49 -8.80 28.03
CA ASP A 42 16.52 -9.18 29.02
C ASP A 42 15.94 -9.55 30.39
N LYS A 43 14.72 -9.07 30.69
CA LYS A 43 13.97 -9.35 31.92
C LYS A 43 12.87 -10.39 31.72
N GLU A 44 12.82 -11.06 30.57
CA GLU A 44 11.80 -12.04 30.18
C GLU A 44 10.36 -11.49 30.19
N LYS A 45 10.22 -10.17 30.02
CA LYS A 45 8.94 -9.44 29.97
C LYS A 45 8.41 -9.33 28.55
N TYR A 46 8.11 -10.47 27.94
CA TYR A 46 7.83 -10.55 26.50
C TYR A 46 6.55 -9.82 26.07
N ASN A 47 5.48 -9.90 26.86
CA ASN A 47 4.22 -9.23 26.50
C ASN A 47 4.35 -7.70 26.51
N GLU A 48 5.14 -7.13 27.44
CA GLU A 48 5.43 -5.70 27.39
C GLU A 48 6.39 -5.35 26.24
N ALA A 49 7.35 -6.23 25.93
CA ALA A 49 8.25 -6.03 24.80
C ALA A 49 7.50 -6.00 23.47
N VAL A 50 6.51 -6.88 23.27
CA VAL A 50 5.64 -6.89 22.08
C VAL A 50 4.96 -5.54 21.90
N LYS A 51 4.37 -4.97 22.95
CA LYS A 51 3.70 -3.65 22.88
C LYS A 51 4.66 -2.53 22.46
N GLU A 52 5.88 -2.52 22.99
CA GLU A 52 6.90 -1.55 22.58
C GLU A 52 7.31 -1.73 21.11
N LEU A 53 7.41 -2.98 20.63
CA LEU A 53 7.74 -3.27 19.24
C LEU A 53 6.59 -2.91 18.28
N GLU A 54 5.34 -3.13 18.68
CA GLU A 54 4.17 -2.73 17.89
C GLU A 54 4.12 -1.21 17.72
N GLU A 55 4.34 -0.44 18.79
CA GLU A 55 4.42 1.03 18.68
C GLU A 55 5.64 1.48 17.86
N GLY A 56 6.79 0.83 18.03
CA GLY A 56 7.97 1.08 17.20
C GLY A 56 7.71 0.80 15.71
N LEU A 57 7.00 -0.29 15.40
CA LEU A 57 6.61 -0.64 14.03
C LEU A 57 5.69 0.42 13.44
N MET A 58 4.75 0.97 14.21
CA MET A 58 3.88 2.06 13.74
C MET A 58 4.67 3.31 13.32
N VAL A 59 5.67 3.70 14.12
CA VAL A 59 6.54 4.86 13.81
C VAL A 59 7.37 4.61 12.55
N VAL A 60 7.85 3.38 12.35
CA VAL A 60 8.60 3.02 11.14
C VAL A 60 7.69 2.99 9.91
N ARG A 61 6.51 2.37 10.01
CA ARG A 61 5.54 2.29 8.90
C ARG A 61 5.06 3.67 8.46
N SER A 62 4.86 4.62 9.37
CA SER A 62 4.45 5.99 9.01
C SER A 62 5.50 6.78 8.23
N LYS A 63 6.74 6.26 8.14
CA LYS A 63 7.85 6.84 7.37
C LYS A 63 8.18 6.03 6.11
N ALA A 64 7.59 4.84 5.97
CA ALA A 64 7.79 3.98 4.83
C ALA A 64 6.82 4.37 3.70
N ASP A 65 7.19 4.04 2.48
CA ASP A 65 6.34 4.28 1.32
C ASP A 65 5.13 3.32 1.34
N LEU A 66 3.98 3.80 0.84
CA LEU A 66 2.79 2.97 0.62
C LEU A 66 3.16 1.80 -0.30
N GLU A 67 2.74 0.61 0.08
CA GLU A 67 3.03 -0.63 -0.62
C GLU A 67 1.74 -1.39 -0.94
N PHE A 68 1.71 -2.05 -2.09
CA PHE A 68 0.64 -2.96 -2.48
C PHE A 68 1.28 -4.22 -3.04
N VAL A 69 1.29 -5.26 -2.21
CA VAL A 69 2.07 -6.48 -2.43
C VAL A 69 1.14 -7.68 -2.57
N ASN A 70 1.70 -8.81 -3.00
CA ASN A 70 0.93 -10.04 -3.26
C ASN A 70 -0.27 -9.78 -4.18
N VAL A 71 -0.10 -8.85 -5.13
CA VAL A 71 -1.13 -8.48 -6.09
C VAL A 71 -1.20 -9.58 -7.16
N VAL A 72 -2.30 -10.32 -7.19
CA VAL A 72 -2.46 -11.53 -8.01
C VAL A 72 -3.89 -11.70 -8.50
N PHE A 73 -4.06 -12.49 -9.57
CA PHE A 73 -5.37 -13.02 -9.95
C PHE A 73 -5.72 -14.26 -9.12
N THR A 74 -6.98 -14.41 -8.78
CA THR A 74 -7.51 -15.52 -7.99
C THR A 74 -8.62 -16.26 -8.74
N ASP A 75 -8.90 -17.50 -8.35
CA ASP A 75 -9.97 -18.30 -8.96
C ASP A 75 -11.36 -17.80 -8.56
N GLU A 76 -11.44 -17.17 -7.40
CA GLU A 76 -12.65 -16.63 -6.79
C GLU A 76 -12.31 -15.44 -5.90
N GLU A 77 -13.32 -14.77 -5.37
CA GLU A 77 -13.13 -13.67 -4.42
C GLU A 77 -12.45 -14.18 -3.15
N ALA A 78 -11.37 -13.51 -2.73
CA ALA A 78 -10.65 -13.84 -1.51
C ALA A 78 -11.50 -13.56 -0.27
N TRP A 79 -11.33 -14.37 0.77
CA TRP A 79 -12.18 -14.29 1.95
C TRP A 79 -11.60 -13.42 3.06
N GLU A 80 -10.28 -13.56 3.28
CA GLU A 80 -9.56 -12.87 4.35
C GLU A 80 -8.12 -12.59 3.95
N PHE A 81 -7.38 -11.89 4.82
CA PHE A 81 -5.97 -11.61 4.63
C PHE A 81 -5.17 -12.92 4.51
N GLY A 82 -4.43 -13.07 3.41
CA GLY A 82 -3.68 -14.30 3.08
C GLY A 82 -4.55 -15.52 2.72
N MET A 83 -5.88 -15.38 2.64
CA MET A 83 -6.81 -16.47 2.36
C MET A 83 -7.44 -16.32 0.98
N TYR A 84 -6.70 -16.76 -0.04
CA TYR A 84 -7.11 -16.75 -1.44
C TYR A 84 -6.64 -18.00 -2.19
N ASN A 85 -7.38 -18.37 -3.23
CA ASN A 85 -6.96 -19.40 -4.17
C ASN A 85 -6.28 -18.74 -5.37
N LEU A 86 -4.96 -18.87 -5.43
CA LEU A 86 -4.15 -18.33 -6.51
C LEU A 86 -4.53 -18.98 -7.84
N ARG A 87 -4.85 -18.17 -8.84
CA ARG A 87 -5.13 -18.67 -10.18
C ARG A 87 -3.87 -19.23 -10.83
N GLU A 88 -3.97 -20.40 -11.44
CA GLU A 88 -2.83 -21.09 -12.06
C GLU A 88 -2.15 -20.28 -13.19
N ASN A 89 -2.94 -19.55 -13.97
CA ASN A 89 -2.45 -18.72 -15.06
C ASN A 89 -3.29 -17.44 -15.23
N ALA A 90 -2.68 -16.41 -15.83
CA ALA A 90 -3.37 -15.16 -16.16
C ALA A 90 -4.01 -15.22 -17.56
N THR A 91 -4.66 -16.34 -17.91
CA THR A 91 -5.49 -16.46 -19.12
C THR A 91 -6.96 -16.51 -18.74
N PHE A 92 -7.76 -15.71 -19.43
CA PHE A 92 -9.18 -15.57 -19.14
C PHE A 92 -10.02 -15.78 -20.40
N ALA A 93 -11.12 -16.49 -20.24
CA ALA A 93 -12.12 -16.62 -21.28
C ALA A 93 -12.87 -15.29 -21.49
N GLN A 94 -13.39 -15.10 -22.70
CA GLN A 94 -14.25 -13.95 -22.98
C GLN A 94 -15.50 -13.99 -22.10
N GLY A 95 -15.81 -12.88 -21.43
CA GLY A 95 -16.93 -12.82 -20.49
C GLY A 95 -16.62 -13.32 -19.08
N GLU A 96 -15.44 -13.91 -18.84
CA GLU A 96 -15.03 -14.36 -17.51
C GLU A 96 -14.87 -13.19 -16.53
N THR A 97 -15.24 -13.41 -15.27
CA THR A 97 -15.02 -12.45 -14.18
C THR A 97 -13.56 -12.49 -13.77
N PHE A 98 -12.95 -11.31 -13.61
CA PHE A 98 -11.64 -11.16 -13.01
C PHE A 98 -11.80 -11.03 -11.51
N PHE A 99 -11.16 -11.93 -10.76
CA PHE A 99 -10.94 -11.77 -9.33
C PHE A 99 -9.47 -11.43 -9.10
N MET A 100 -9.23 -10.37 -8.33
CA MET A 100 -7.90 -9.91 -7.96
C MET A 100 -7.82 -9.75 -6.45
N TYR A 101 -6.66 -10.07 -5.92
CA TYR A 101 -6.30 -9.91 -4.51
C TYR A 101 -5.04 -9.07 -4.41
N GLY A 102 -4.92 -8.26 -3.36
CA GLY A 102 -3.66 -7.64 -2.96
C GLY A 102 -3.66 -7.22 -1.50
N GLU A 103 -2.46 -7.02 -0.94
CA GLU A 103 -2.24 -6.62 0.46
C GLU A 103 -1.67 -5.21 0.50
N ALA A 104 -2.40 -4.29 1.13
CA ALA A 104 -1.89 -2.94 1.35
C ALA A 104 -0.96 -2.93 2.57
N ARG A 105 0.17 -2.24 2.46
CA ARG A 105 1.14 -2.07 3.54
C ARG A 105 1.53 -0.61 3.67
N ASN A 106 2.00 -0.24 4.86
CA ASN A 106 2.46 1.12 5.19
C ASN A 106 1.44 2.24 4.94
N TYR A 107 0.15 1.93 4.82
CA TYR A 107 -0.91 2.92 4.84
C TYR A 107 -1.05 3.58 6.21
N THR A 108 -1.66 4.76 6.22
CA THR A 108 -1.87 5.57 7.40
C THR A 108 -3.03 5.05 8.21
N ILE A 109 -2.77 4.91 9.50
CA ILE A 109 -3.76 4.62 10.52
C ILE A 109 -3.88 5.87 11.40
N LYS A 110 -4.95 6.63 11.20
CA LYS A 110 -5.15 7.90 11.89
C LYS A 110 -5.99 7.69 13.14
N GLU A 111 -5.46 8.05 14.30
CA GLU A 111 -6.28 8.08 15.52
C GLU A 111 -7.21 9.30 15.48
N ILE A 112 -8.52 9.06 15.47
CA ILE A 112 -9.55 10.10 15.40
C ILE A 112 -10.18 10.40 16.76
N LYS A 113 -10.15 9.42 17.66
CA LYS A 113 -10.48 9.52 19.09
C LYS A 113 -9.65 8.47 19.82
N LYS A 114 -9.55 8.60 21.14
CA LYS A 114 -8.87 7.61 21.98
C LYS A 114 -9.36 6.19 21.65
N ASP A 115 -8.44 5.32 21.26
CA ASP A 115 -8.70 3.91 20.91
C ASP A 115 -9.72 3.75 19.75
N LEU A 116 -9.74 4.72 18.83
CA LEU A 116 -10.54 4.68 17.61
C LEU A 116 -9.72 5.24 16.45
N TYR A 117 -9.46 4.37 15.48
CA TYR A 117 -8.62 4.60 14.33
C TYR A 117 -9.43 4.63 13.04
N GLU A 118 -8.95 5.40 12.08
CA GLU A 118 -9.50 5.57 10.75
C GLU A 118 -8.45 5.15 9.72
N ILE A 119 -8.88 4.38 8.72
CA ILE A 119 -8.11 4.02 7.53
C ILE A 119 -8.96 4.41 6.33
N TYR A 120 -8.34 5.10 5.37
CA TYR A 120 -9.03 5.51 4.16
C TYR A 120 -8.12 5.34 2.93
N LEU A 121 -8.43 4.31 2.15
CA LEU A 121 -7.78 4.00 0.88
C LEU A 121 -8.76 4.14 -0.28
N LYS A 122 -8.26 4.60 -1.41
CA LYS A 122 -8.98 4.60 -2.68
C LYS A 122 -8.17 3.87 -3.73
N GLU A 123 -8.83 3.24 -4.68
CA GLU A 123 -8.14 2.60 -5.81
C GLU A 123 -8.80 2.96 -7.13
N ASP A 124 -8.01 3.38 -8.11
CA ASP A 124 -8.45 3.46 -9.50
C ASP A 124 -8.08 2.16 -10.23
N MET A 125 -8.93 1.74 -11.16
CA MET A 125 -8.68 0.57 -12.02
C MET A 125 -8.66 0.95 -13.49
N TYR A 126 -7.66 0.43 -14.20
CA TYR A 126 -7.49 0.59 -15.62
C TYR A 126 -7.24 -0.76 -16.29
N ILE A 127 -7.80 -0.94 -17.48
CA ILE A 127 -7.40 -2.01 -18.40
C ILE A 127 -6.81 -1.37 -19.64
N LEU A 128 -5.59 -1.77 -19.96
CA LEU A 128 -4.83 -1.29 -21.09
C LEU A 128 -4.65 -2.41 -22.12
N ASP A 129 -4.62 -2.05 -23.40
CA ASP A 129 -4.16 -2.96 -24.45
C ASP A 129 -2.62 -3.11 -24.44
N LYS A 130 -2.10 -3.98 -25.31
CA LYS A 130 -0.64 -4.17 -25.49
C LYS A 130 0.16 -2.91 -25.84
N ASN A 131 -0.50 -1.89 -26.41
CA ASN A 131 0.10 -0.60 -26.78
C ASN A 131 -0.08 0.45 -25.68
N ASN A 132 -0.60 0.08 -24.51
CA ASN A 132 -0.95 0.94 -23.38
C ASN A 132 -2.11 1.90 -23.66
N ASN A 133 -2.98 1.63 -24.64
CA ASN A 133 -4.22 2.38 -24.81
C ASN A 133 -5.22 1.96 -23.74
N VAL A 134 -5.90 2.94 -23.13
CA VAL A 134 -6.93 2.70 -22.11
C VAL A 134 -8.19 2.15 -22.78
N LEU A 135 -8.59 0.94 -22.40
CA LEU A 135 -9.82 0.29 -22.86
C LEU A 135 -10.93 0.38 -21.81
N PHE A 136 -10.55 0.35 -20.54
CA PHE A 136 -11.43 0.56 -19.40
C PHE A 136 -10.70 1.43 -18.39
N LYS A 137 -11.46 2.33 -17.76
CA LYS A 137 -11.02 3.15 -16.64
C LYS A 137 -12.20 3.35 -15.70
N GLN A 138 -11.95 3.17 -14.42
CA GLN A 138 -12.84 3.59 -13.36
C GLN A 138 -12.00 4.22 -12.25
N GLU A 139 -12.18 5.52 -12.05
CA GLU A 139 -11.62 6.21 -10.88
C GLU A 139 -12.46 5.85 -9.65
N ASP A 140 -11.82 5.83 -8.48
CA ASP A 140 -12.45 5.44 -7.22
C ASP A 140 -13.23 4.12 -7.37
N PHE A 141 -12.64 3.15 -8.09
CA PHE A 141 -13.18 1.79 -8.24
C PHE A 141 -13.39 1.16 -6.86
N LEU A 142 -12.43 1.40 -5.95
CA LEU A 142 -12.54 1.11 -4.53
C LEU A 142 -12.62 2.43 -3.74
N ASP A 143 -13.55 2.49 -2.79
CA ASP A 143 -13.58 3.46 -1.69
C ASP A 143 -13.60 2.67 -0.37
N TYR A 144 -12.42 2.45 0.21
CA TYR A 144 -12.24 1.70 1.44
C TYR A 144 -12.07 2.66 2.61
N HIS A 145 -13.17 2.98 3.27
CA HIS A 145 -13.19 3.89 4.42
C HIS A 145 -13.73 3.18 5.65
N ILE A 146 -12.86 2.88 6.61
CA ILE A 146 -13.23 2.16 7.82
C ILE A 146 -12.80 2.89 9.09
N THR A 147 -13.50 2.60 10.18
CA THR A 147 -13.06 2.92 11.53
C THR A 147 -12.95 1.64 12.36
N SER A 148 -11.96 1.59 13.25
CA SER A 148 -11.64 0.40 14.04
C SER A 148 -11.19 0.78 15.44
N HIS A 149 -11.53 -0.06 16.43
CA HIS A 149 -11.01 0.07 17.80
C HIS A 149 -9.58 -0.46 17.97
N SER A 150 -9.01 -1.04 16.92
CA SER A 150 -7.64 -1.55 16.86
C SER A 150 -6.92 -1.01 15.63
N LYS A 151 -5.60 -0.82 15.74
CA LYS A 151 -4.73 -0.54 14.59
C LYS A 151 -4.68 -1.80 13.70
N ASN A 152 -5.50 -1.86 12.65
CA ASN A 152 -5.52 -3.00 11.75
C ASN A 152 -4.29 -2.94 10.82
N LEU A 153 -3.44 -3.97 10.85
CA LEU A 153 -2.22 -4.06 10.05
C LEU A 153 -2.32 -5.09 8.91
N ASP A 154 -3.33 -5.94 8.95
CA ASP A 154 -3.59 -7.04 8.02
C ASP A 154 -4.74 -6.63 7.10
N LEU A 155 -4.46 -5.68 6.20
CA LEU A 155 -5.44 -5.16 5.24
C LEU A 155 -5.22 -5.79 3.87
N PHE A 156 -6.30 -6.30 3.29
CA PHE A 156 -6.34 -6.80 1.92
C PHE A 156 -7.44 -6.08 1.13
N ILE A 157 -7.26 -6.06 -0.19
CA ILE A 157 -8.19 -5.49 -1.16
C ILE A 157 -8.56 -6.60 -2.13
N THR A 158 -9.87 -6.77 -2.35
CA THR A 158 -10.40 -7.60 -3.42
C THR A 158 -11.00 -6.71 -4.49
N ASN A 159 -10.68 -7.03 -5.75
CA ASN A 159 -11.24 -6.35 -6.90
C ASN A 159 -11.92 -7.38 -7.79
N THR A 160 -13.22 -7.18 -8.03
CA THR A 160 -14.04 -8.07 -8.84
C THR A 160 -14.58 -7.32 -10.04
N LEU A 161 -14.21 -7.74 -11.25
CA LEU A 161 -14.67 -7.12 -12.49
C LEU A 161 -15.31 -8.16 -13.41
N THR A 162 -16.62 -8.02 -13.63
CA THR A 162 -17.35 -8.86 -14.60
C THR A 162 -17.45 -8.12 -15.94
N GLN A 163 -17.08 -8.81 -17.02
CA GLN A 163 -17.18 -8.29 -18.39
C GLN A 163 -18.65 -8.19 -18.84
N THR A 164 -19.29 -7.03 -18.63
CA THR A 164 -20.67 -6.78 -19.11
C THR A 164 -20.75 -6.74 -20.64
N SER A 165 -19.64 -6.40 -21.30
CA SER A 165 -19.39 -6.62 -22.72
C SER A 165 -18.02 -7.31 -22.85
N PRO A 166 -17.93 -8.48 -23.49
CA PRO A 166 -16.67 -9.20 -23.59
C PRO A 166 -15.59 -8.38 -24.31
N PHE A 167 -14.41 -8.30 -23.71
CA PHE A 167 -13.25 -7.72 -24.41
C PHE A 167 -12.86 -8.61 -25.61
N PRO A 168 -12.27 -8.02 -26.67
CA PRO A 168 -11.67 -8.80 -27.73
C PRO A 168 -10.59 -9.78 -27.21
N VAL A 169 -10.20 -10.73 -28.05
CA VAL A 169 -9.03 -11.58 -27.77
C VAL A 169 -7.75 -10.76 -27.93
N GLY A 170 -6.82 -10.87 -26.99
CA GLY A 170 -5.53 -10.16 -27.00
C GLY A 170 -4.80 -10.14 -25.66
N ASP A 171 -3.71 -9.37 -25.62
CA ASP A 171 -2.92 -9.14 -24.41
C ASP A 171 -3.36 -7.85 -23.74
N TYR A 172 -3.50 -7.90 -22.41
CA TYR A 172 -4.02 -6.80 -21.61
C TYR A 172 -3.15 -6.56 -20.38
N LYS A 173 -3.18 -5.33 -19.88
CA LYS A 173 -2.57 -4.95 -18.60
C LYS A 173 -3.64 -4.36 -17.71
N PHE A 174 -3.74 -4.89 -16.50
CA PHE A 174 -4.46 -4.26 -15.42
C PHE A 174 -3.51 -3.31 -14.71
N LEU A 175 -3.92 -2.06 -14.55
CA LEU A 175 -3.20 -1.07 -13.77
C LEU A 175 -4.10 -0.63 -12.62
N LEU A 176 -3.60 -0.85 -11.41
CA LEU A 176 -4.24 -0.48 -10.15
C LEU A 176 -3.47 0.71 -9.57
N VAL A 177 -4.18 1.77 -9.22
CA VAL A 177 -3.58 2.94 -8.56
C VAL A 177 -4.15 3.04 -7.16
N LEU A 178 -3.40 2.53 -6.18
CA LEU A 178 -3.78 2.60 -4.77
C LEU A 178 -3.36 3.96 -4.22
N LYS A 179 -4.29 4.63 -3.54
CA LYS A 179 -4.11 5.95 -2.96
C LYS A 179 -4.43 5.88 -1.48
N ASP A 180 -3.50 6.36 -0.68
CA ASP A 180 -3.79 6.65 0.71
C ASP A 180 -4.32 8.07 0.84
N VAL A 181 -5.52 8.21 1.38
CA VAL A 181 -6.14 9.53 1.54
C VAL A 181 -5.40 10.35 2.61
N PHE A 182 -4.65 9.69 3.49
CA PHE A 182 -3.83 10.33 4.50
C PHE A 182 -2.36 9.90 4.34
N PRO A 183 -1.40 10.78 4.08
CA PRO A 183 -1.53 12.14 3.55
C PRO A 183 -1.98 12.11 2.08
N MET A 184 -2.67 13.17 1.65
CA MET A 184 -3.39 13.28 0.36
C MET A 184 -2.54 13.11 -0.93
N ASP A 185 -1.23 12.88 -0.81
CA ASP A 185 -0.26 12.82 -1.92
C ASP A 185 0.46 11.46 -2.02
N SER A 186 0.02 10.43 -1.28
CA SER A 186 0.60 9.08 -1.35
C SER A 186 -0.16 8.22 -2.36
N GLU A 187 0.47 7.97 -3.52
CA GLU A 187 -0.07 7.11 -4.58
C GLU A 187 0.95 6.05 -4.98
N LEU A 188 0.47 4.83 -5.20
CA LEU A 188 1.25 3.70 -5.70
C LEU A 188 0.58 3.10 -6.93
N VAL A 189 1.35 2.84 -7.98
CA VAL A 189 0.89 2.20 -9.22
C VAL A 189 1.40 0.76 -9.29
N VAL A 190 0.49 -0.19 -9.47
CA VAL A 190 0.80 -1.61 -9.66
C VAL A 190 0.27 -2.11 -11.00
N HIS A 191 1.07 -2.92 -11.69
CA HIS A 191 0.72 -3.53 -12.96
C HIS A 191 0.56 -5.05 -12.85
N LEU A 192 -0.58 -5.56 -13.30
CA LEU A 192 -0.83 -6.97 -13.56
C LEU A 192 -0.91 -7.20 -15.07
N HIS A 193 -0.29 -8.27 -15.56
CA HIS A 193 -0.33 -8.64 -16.98
C HIS A 193 -1.24 -9.85 -17.18
N THR A 194 -2.04 -9.85 -18.24
CA THR A 194 -3.00 -10.92 -18.52
C THR A 194 -3.23 -11.12 -20.02
N LEU A 195 -3.71 -12.30 -20.38
CA LEU A 195 -4.08 -12.70 -21.73
C LEU A 195 -5.58 -13.00 -21.75
N LEU A 196 -6.33 -12.34 -22.62
CA LEU A 196 -7.74 -12.66 -22.88
C LEU A 196 -7.81 -13.46 -24.18
N GLY A 197 -8.25 -14.71 -24.13
CA GLY A 197 -8.25 -15.56 -25.31
C GLY A 197 -8.99 -16.87 -25.13
N THR A 198 -9.43 -17.47 -26.24
CA THR A 198 -9.97 -18.83 -26.22
C THR A 198 -8.83 -19.84 -26.23
N GLU A 199 -8.92 -20.84 -25.36
CA GLU A 199 -8.03 -22.01 -25.42
C GLU A 199 -8.21 -22.71 -26.77
N ASN A 200 -7.20 -22.55 -27.64
CA ASN A 200 -6.77 -23.59 -28.56
C ASN A 200 -5.24 -23.68 -28.47
N GLY A 201 -4.76 -24.09 -27.29
CA GLY A 201 -3.62 -25.01 -27.18
C GLY A 201 -2.22 -24.57 -27.62
N SER A 202 -1.86 -23.28 -27.55
CA SER A 202 -0.44 -22.92 -27.64
C SER A 202 -0.05 -21.83 -26.64
N VAL A 203 0.41 -22.28 -25.48
CA VAL A 203 1.09 -21.46 -24.47
C VAL A 203 2.43 -21.01 -25.06
N CYS A 204 2.56 -19.72 -25.37
CA CYS A 204 3.87 -19.07 -25.39
C CYS A 204 4.06 -18.44 -24.00
N GLY A 205 4.84 -19.11 -23.15
CA GLY A 205 5.03 -18.73 -21.76
C GLY A 205 5.54 -17.30 -21.59
N GLY A 206 4.71 -16.45 -20.99
CA GLY A 206 5.13 -15.16 -20.45
C GLY A 206 5.64 -15.37 -19.03
N HIS A 207 6.93 -15.13 -18.80
CA HIS A 207 7.50 -15.06 -17.46
C HIS A 207 6.94 -13.84 -16.74
N VAL A 208 6.40 -14.04 -15.54
CA VAL A 208 6.16 -12.96 -14.58
C VAL A 208 7.53 -12.44 -14.15
N MET A 209 7.94 -11.27 -14.65
CA MET A 209 9.07 -10.54 -14.10
C MET A 209 8.52 -9.67 -12.96
N GLN A 210 8.81 -10.07 -11.73
CA GLN A 210 8.77 -9.15 -10.59
C GLN A 210 9.93 -8.15 -10.76
N ALA A 211 9.62 -6.86 -10.68
CA ALA A 211 10.61 -5.80 -10.53
C ALA A 211 10.88 -5.57 -9.04
#